data_AF-A0A970SFF3-F1
#
_entry.id   AF-A0A970SFF3-F1
#
_cell.length_a   1.000
_cell.length_b   1.000
_cell.length_c   1.000
_cell.angle_alpha   90.00
_cell.angle_beta   90.00
_cell.angle_gamma   90.00
#
_symmetry.space_group_name_H-M   'P 1'
#
loop_
_entity.id
_entity.type
_entity.pdbx_description
1 polymer ?
#
loop_
_entity_poly.entity_id
_entity_poly.type
_entity_poly.pdbx_seq_one_letter_code
_entity_poly.pdbx_strand_id
1 'polypeptide(L)'
;MEASVGRMVPVMTDQMRRGNIARVCVEEYCELPVDKDGFKGSIPDIKHMIPFSPFSFYIQRKLFIQNMGHALVAYLGKLKGYIFIWQAIGDPHIRLTVMKAMQNSAVSLSREHKVPLDTILAYIDDLVYRFGNKLLEDTINRVGHDVKRKLSASDRLTGAARLCMNHGIFPSNICLGIAAAMHFDRNIQKERPERILEEICLMQQGDPLKEKILEFYQQIENRVNINRMMEEAWDFNQAKAVC
;
A
#
# COMPACT_ATOMS: atom_id res chain seq x y z
N MET A 1 4.29 -11.76 21.75
CA MET A 1 3.63 -12.47 20.65
C MET A 1 2.91 -11.45 19.79
N GLU A 2 3.36 -11.32 18.55
CA GLU A 2 2.74 -10.47 17.53
C GLU A 2 1.97 -11.34 16.53
N ALA A 3 0.98 -10.75 15.85
CA ALA A 3 0.23 -11.42 14.80
C ALA A 3 -0.07 -10.44 13.65
N SER A 4 -0.10 -10.94 12.42
CA SER A 4 -0.34 -10.15 11.22
C SER A 4 -1.67 -10.52 10.60
N VAL A 5 -2.74 -9.86 11.03
CA VAL A 5 -4.09 -10.08 10.51
C VAL A 5 -4.32 -9.25 9.24
N GLY A 6 -4.66 -9.90 8.12
CA GLY A 6 -4.81 -9.26 6.81
C GLY A 6 -6.19 -9.40 6.15
N ARG A 7 -7.20 -9.89 6.88
CA ARG A 7 -8.54 -10.20 6.33
C ARG A 7 -9.42 -8.95 6.20
N MET A 8 -9.89 -8.68 4.99
CA MET A 8 -10.82 -7.59 4.68
C MET A 8 -12.24 -7.95 5.13
N VAL A 9 -12.84 -7.03 5.88
CA VAL A 9 -14.20 -7.13 6.42
C VAL A 9 -14.96 -5.88 5.96
N PRO A 10 -15.97 -6.01 5.10
CA PRO A 10 -16.73 -4.87 4.61
C PRO A 10 -17.65 -4.30 5.68
N VAL A 11 -18.04 -3.04 5.49
CA VAL A 11 -19.15 -2.47 6.25
C VAL A 11 -20.43 -3.16 5.76
N MET A 12 -21.01 -4.01 6.61
CA MET A 12 -22.23 -4.74 6.24
C MET A 12 -23.42 -3.79 6.09
N THR A 13 -24.11 -3.86 4.95
CA THR A 13 -25.40 -3.19 4.71
C THR A 13 -26.50 -3.79 5.59
N ASP A 14 -27.62 -3.07 5.74
CA ASP A 14 -28.78 -3.58 6.49
C ASP A 14 -29.25 -4.92 5.92
N GLN A 15 -29.24 -5.06 4.58
CA GLN A 15 -29.55 -6.31 3.90
C GLN A 15 -28.62 -7.45 4.32
N MET A 16 -27.31 -7.22 4.42
CA MET A 16 -26.35 -8.25 4.85
C MET A 16 -26.59 -8.67 6.31
N ARG A 17 -26.97 -7.72 7.18
CA ARG A 17 -27.25 -7.97 8.61
C ARG A 17 -28.58 -8.69 8.87
N ARG A 18 -29.52 -8.68 7.91
CA ARG A 18 -30.85 -9.28 8.09
C ARG A 18 -30.76 -10.76 8.51
N GLY A 19 -31.55 -11.11 9.53
CA GLY A 19 -31.79 -12.48 9.98
C GLY A 19 -30.87 -13.01 11.09
N ASN A 20 -29.66 -12.46 11.27
CA ASN A 20 -28.79 -12.86 12.37
C ASN A 20 -27.81 -11.73 12.76
N ILE A 21 -27.94 -11.21 13.98
CA ILE A 21 -27.09 -10.15 14.53
C ILE A 21 -25.61 -10.55 14.67
N ALA A 22 -25.33 -11.86 14.79
CA ALA A 22 -23.97 -12.39 14.90
C ALA A 22 -23.32 -12.68 13.53
N ARG A 23 -24.01 -12.44 12.40
CA ARG A 23 -23.43 -12.65 11.08
C ARG A 23 -22.30 -11.67 10.85
N VAL A 24 -21.17 -12.16 10.33
CA VAL A 24 -20.06 -11.34 9.83
C VAL A 24 -19.74 -11.81 8.42
N CYS A 25 -19.67 -10.87 7.48
CA CYS A 25 -19.22 -11.14 6.12
C CYS A 25 -17.73 -10.77 6.03
N VAL A 26 -16.94 -11.61 5.37
CA VAL A 26 -15.49 -11.47 5.29
C VAL A 26 -15.02 -11.99 3.93
N GLU A 27 -13.87 -11.55 3.47
CA GLU A 27 -13.23 -12.19 2.31
C GLU A 27 -12.78 -13.64 2.61
N GLU A 28 -12.48 -14.39 1.55
CA GLU A 28 -12.04 -15.79 1.64
C GLU A 28 -10.64 -15.94 2.28
N TYR A 29 -9.72 -15.02 1.99
CA TYR A 29 -8.35 -15.04 2.54
C TYR A 29 -8.33 -15.13 4.07
N CYS A 30 -7.61 -16.13 4.60
CA CYS A 30 -7.67 -16.49 6.02
C CYS A 30 -6.34 -16.93 6.64
N GLU A 31 -5.19 -16.64 6.02
CA GLU A 31 -3.88 -16.91 6.65
C GLU A 31 -3.69 -16.07 7.92
N LEU A 32 -3.12 -16.69 8.95
CA LEU A 32 -2.79 -16.05 10.23
C LEU A 32 -1.31 -16.24 10.57
N PRO A 33 -0.41 -15.40 10.03
CA PRO A 33 0.97 -15.35 10.46
C PRO A 33 1.08 -14.89 11.92
N VAL A 34 1.87 -15.62 12.69
CA VAL A 34 2.14 -15.36 14.11
C VAL A 34 3.63 -15.42 14.40
N ASP A 35 4.07 -14.62 15.36
CA ASP A 35 5.45 -14.63 15.85
C ASP A 35 5.74 -15.96 16.57
N LYS A 36 6.56 -16.79 15.93
CA LYS A 36 6.95 -18.12 16.45
C LYS A 36 7.69 -18.01 17.78
N ASP A 37 8.55 -17.01 17.92
CA ASP A 37 9.43 -16.87 19.07
C ASP A 37 8.68 -16.29 20.28
N GLY A 38 7.48 -15.75 20.06
CA GLY A 38 6.59 -15.23 21.09
C GLY A 38 5.78 -16.29 21.85
N PHE A 39 5.82 -17.57 21.46
CA PHE A 39 5.10 -18.65 22.14
C PHE A 39 5.82 -19.13 23.41
N LYS A 40 5.06 -19.43 24.46
CA LYS A 40 5.54 -20.16 25.64
C LYS A 40 4.96 -21.57 25.62
N GLY A 41 5.82 -22.59 25.59
CA GLY A 41 5.42 -23.99 25.46
C GLY A 41 5.27 -24.42 24.00
N SER A 42 4.51 -25.48 23.76
CA SER A 42 4.24 -25.96 22.40
C SER A 42 3.35 -24.98 21.64
N ILE A 43 3.62 -24.82 20.35
CA ILE A 43 2.78 -24.04 19.45
C ILE A 43 1.53 -24.87 19.14
N PRO A 44 0.31 -24.33 19.36
CA PRO A 44 -0.92 -25.06 19.08
C PRO A 44 -1.07 -25.30 17.58
N ASP A 45 -1.63 -26.44 17.20
CA ASP A 45 -1.97 -26.73 15.80
C ASP A 45 -3.31 -26.08 15.45
N ILE A 46 -3.26 -24.90 14.84
CA ILE A 46 -4.42 -24.13 14.41
C ILE A 46 -4.38 -24.03 12.89
N LYS A 47 -5.45 -24.51 12.24
CA LYS A 47 -5.60 -24.42 10.78
C LYS A 47 -5.40 -22.98 10.30
N HIS A 48 -4.59 -22.80 9.26
CA HIS A 48 -4.21 -21.52 8.66
C HIS A 48 -3.29 -20.62 9.52
N MET A 49 -2.90 -21.04 10.71
CA MET A 49 -1.88 -20.35 11.49
C MET A 49 -0.49 -20.66 10.91
N ILE A 50 0.32 -19.62 10.71
CA ILE A 50 1.66 -19.71 10.13
C ILE A 50 2.66 -19.15 11.14
N PRO A 51 3.25 -19.99 12.02
CA PRO A 51 4.33 -19.57 12.89
C PRO A 51 5.57 -19.20 12.08
N PHE A 52 6.12 -18.00 12.29
CA PHE A 52 7.27 -17.50 11.54
C PHE A 52 8.28 -16.75 12.41
N SER A 53 9.56 -16.84 12.05
CA SER A 53 10.65 -16.07 12.65
C SER A 53 11.73 -15.74 11.58
N PRO A 54 12.31 -14.53 11.59
CA PRO A 54 11.92 -13.37 12.41
C PRO A 54 10.58 -12.76 11.95
N PHE A 55 9.72 -12.37 12.88
CA PHE A 55 8.36 -11.92 12.55
C PHE A 55 8.28 -10.57 11.83
N SER A 56 9.38 -9.79 11.85
CA SER A 56 9.51 -8.51 11.16
C SER A 56 9.17 -8.58 9.67
N PHE A 57 9.42 -9.72 9.01
CA PHE A 57 9.01 -9.95 7.62
C PHE A 57 7.51 -9.75 7.43
N TYR A 58 6.67 -10.37 8.26
CA TYR A 58 5.21 -10.28 8.11
C TYR A 58 4.65 -8.90 8.47
N ILE A 59 5.27 -8.21 9.42
CA ILE A 59 4.94 -6.81 9.73
C ILE A 59 5.20 -5.94 8.50
N GLN A 60 6.40 -6.02 7.92
CA GLN A 60 6.77 -5.20 6.77
C GLN A 60 6.01 -5.62 5.50
N ARG A 61 5.80 -6.92 5.25
CA ARG A 61 4.97 -7.40 4.12
C ARG A 61 3.56 -6.81 4.20
N LYS A 62 2.93 -6.83 5.37
CA LYS A 62 1.59 -6.24 5.55
C LYS A 62 1.61 -4.73 5.35
N LEU A 63 2.57 -4.01 5.92
CA LEU A 63 2.64 -2.55 5.81
C LEU A 63 3.00 -2.09 4.38
N PHE A 64 4.06 -2.66 3.81
CA PHE A 64 4.70 -2.16 2.60
C PHE A 64 4.23 -2.85 1.31
N ILE A 65 3.46 -3.94 1.40
CA ILE A 65 2.73 -4.50 0.26
C ILE A 65 1.23 -4.23 0.42
N GLN A 66 0.58 -4.87 1.38
CA GLN A 66 -0.89 -4.84 1.48
C GLN A 66 -1.45 -3.46 1.75
N ASN A 67 -1.00 -2.84 2.84
CA ASN A 67 -1.49 -1.53 3.24
C ASN A 67 -1.07 -0.45 2.24
N MET A 68 0.15 -0.53 1.71
CA MET A 68 0.68 0.40 0.71
C MET A 68 -0.12 0.32 -0.58
N GLY A 69 -0.28 -0.87 -1.16
CA GLY A 69 -1.05 -1.10 -2.37
C GLY A 69 -2.50 -0.62 -2.23
N HIS A 70 -3.16 -0.96 -1.11
CA HIS A 70 -4.56 -0.55 -0.89
C HIS A 70 -4.70 0.98 -0.79
N ALA A 71 -3.74 1.66 -0.15
CA ALA A 71 -3.71 3.10 -0.05
C ALA A 71 -3.45 3.76 -1.43
N LEU A 72 -2.52 3.23 -2.24
CA LEU A 72 -2.27 3.72 -3.60
C LEU A 72 -3.53 3.62 -4.48
N VAL A 73 -4.25 2.49 -4.43
CA VAL A 73 -5.52 2.34 -5.17
C VAL A 73 -6.50 3.43 -4.77
N ALA A 74 -6.62 3.72 -3.47
CA ALA A 74 -7.52 4.77 -2.98
C ALA A 74 -7.11 6.16 -3.48
N TYR A 75 -5.84 6.53 -3.36
CA TYR A 75 -5.38 7.87 -3.72
C TYR A 75 -5.42 8.12 -5.23
N LEU A 76 -4.94 7.17 -6.05
CA LEU A 76 -5.03 7.28 -7.50
C LEU A 76 -6.48 7.19 -7.98
N GLY A 77 -7.29 6.35 -7.33
CA GLY A 77 -8.71 6.22 -7.63
C GLY A 77 -9.48 7.52 -7.38
N LYS A 78 -9.12 8.25 -6.32
CA LYS A 78 -9.70 9.57 -6.01
C LYS A 78 -9.44 10.58 -7.12
N LEU A 79 -8.21 10.63 -7.63
CA LEU A 79 -7.84 11.54 -8.73
C LEU A 79 -8.60 11.25 -10.02
N LYS A 80 -8.98 9.99 -10.25
CA LYS A 80 -9.82 9.57 -11.39
C LYS A 80 -11.33 9.59 -11.11
N GLY A 81 -11.75 10.02 -9.92
CA GLY A 81 -13.17 10.14 -9.57
C GLY A 81 -13.90 8.83 -9.28
N TYR A 82 -13.17 7.73 -9.05
CA TYR A 82 -13.78 6.47 -8.63
C TYR A 82 -14.34 6.56 -7.20
N ILE A 83 -15.31 5.69 -6.89
CA ILE A 83 -15.95 5.64 -5.57
C ILE A 83 -15.44 4.43 -4.77
N PHE A 84 -15.27 3.28 -5.41
CA PHE A 84 -14.90 2.02 -4.78
C PHE A 84 -13.52 1.54 -5.21
N ILE A 85 -12.85 0.80 -4.32
CA ILE A 85 -11.56 0.17 -4.58
C ILE A 85 -11.62 -0.78 -5.78
N TRP A 86 -12.68 -1.59 -5.87
CA TRP A 86 -12.84 -2.54 -6.98
C TRP A 86 -12.97 -1.83 -8.34
N GLN A 87 -13.49 -0.60 -8.38
CA GLN A 87 -13.55 0.20 -9.61
C GLN A 87 -12.15 0.69 -9.97
N ALA A 88 -11.44 1.26 -9.01
CA ALA A 88 -10.13 1.84 -9.21
C ALA A 88 -9.08 0.79 -9.59
N ILE A 89 -9.04 -0.38 -8.94
CA ILE A 89 -8.10 -1.45 -9.32
C ILE A 89 -8.47 -2.11 -10.66
N GLY A 90 -9.73 -1.95 -11.12
CA GLY A 90 -10.15 -2.37 -12.45
C GLY A 90 -9.62 -1.48 -13.57
N ASP A 91 -9.15 -0.26 -13.26
CA ASP A 91 -8.50 0.62 -14.23
C ASP A 91 -7.08 0.12 -14.54
N PRO A 92 -6.73 -0.11 -15.82
CA PRO A 92 -5.43 -0.67 -16.19
C PRO A 92 -4.23 0.16 -15.74
N HIS A 93 -4.32 1.50 -15.81
CA HIS A 93 -3.23 2.39 -15.39
C HIS A 93 -3.03 2.33 -13.87
N ILE A 94 -4.10 2.38 -13.09
CA ILE A 94 -4.01 2.22 -11.61
C ILE A 94 -3.45 0.85 -11.26
N ARG A 95 -4.00 -0.23 -11.87
CA ARG A 95 -3.57 -1.60 -11.60
C ARG A 95 -2.08 -1.77 -11.83
N LEU A 96 -1.57 -1.33 -12.98
CA LEU A 96 -0.15 -1.45 -13.31
C LEU A 96 0.72 -0.61 -12.37
N THR A 97 0.29 0.61 -12.03
CA THR A 97 1.01 1.48 -11.10
C THR A 97 1.16 0.86 -9.72
N VAL A 98 0.06 0.32 -9.19
CA VAL A 98 -0.03 -0.34 -7.89
C VAL A 98 0.80 -1.63 -7.88
N MET A 99 0.71 -2.45 -8.93
CA MET A 99 1.53 -3.66 -9.08
C MET A 99 3.02 -3.33 -9.08
N LYS A 100 3.48 -2.38 -9.92
CA LYS A 100 4.88 -1.95 -9.96
C LYS A 100 5.38 -1.41 -8.62
N ALA A 101 4.57 -0.64 -7.90
CA ALA A 101 4.90 -0.17 -6.56
C ALA A 101 5.12 -1.34 -5.58
N MET A 102 4.19 -2.31 -5.54
CA MET A 102 4.32 -3.49 -4.69
C MET A 102 5.50 -4.37 -5.11
N GLN A 103 5.76 -4.53 -6.40
CA GLN A 103 6.91 -5.29 -6.92
C GLN A 103 8.25 -4.66 -6.52
N ASN A 104 8.39 -3.33 -6.57
CA ASN A 104 9.58 -2.65 -6.06
C ASN A 104 9.82 -2.95 -4.58
N SER A 105 8.76 -2.86 -3.76
CA SER A 105 8.86 -3.22 -2.33
C SER A 105 9.11 -4.71 -2.11
N ALA A 106 8.58 -5.60 -2.97
CA ALA A 106 8.79 -7.04 -2.87
C ALA A 106 10.25 -7.43 -3.07
N VAL A 107 10.94 -6.82 -4.04
CA VAL A 107 12.38 -7.05 -4.25
C VAL A 107 13.17 -6.65 -3.00
N SER A 108 12.86 -5.50 -2.40
CA SER A 108 13.53 -5.06 -1.16
C SER A 108 13.24 -5.97 0.02
N LEU A 109 11.98 -6.39 0.21
CA LEU A 109 11.60 -7.33 1.28
C LEU A 109 12.27 -8.69 1.12
N SER A 110 12.35 -9.20 -0.11
CA SER A 110 13.03 -10.46 -0.41
C SER A 110 14.51 -10.40 -0.02
N ARG A 111 15.19 -9.29 -0.35
CA ARG A 111 16.60 -9.06 -0.01
C ARG A 111 16.82 -8.88 1.50
N GLU A 112 16.00 -8.06 2.16
CA GLU A 112 16.07 -7.76 3.59
C GLU A 112 15.88 -9.00 4.45
N HIS A 113 14.85 -9.80 4.15
CA HIS A 113 14.43 -10.94 4.97
C HIS A 113 14.92 -12.29 4.44
N LYS A 114 15.66 -12.30 3.31
CA LYS A 114 16.16 -13.50 2.63
C LYS A 114 15.05 -14.53 2.33
N VAL A 115 13.87 -14.04 1.95
CA VAL A 115 12.73 -14.88 1.55
C VAL A 115 12.63 -14.95 0.02
N PRO A 116 12.14 -16.05 -0.56
CA PRO A 116 11.98 -16.17 -2.00
C PRO A 116 11.07 -15.06 -2.56
N LEU A 117 11.53 -14.36 -3.60
CA LEU A 117 10.77 -13.28 -4.23
C LEU A 117 9.43 -13.78 -4.78
N ASP A 118 9.41 -14.96 -5.41
CA ASP A 118 8.21 -15.56 -6.00
C ASP A 118 7.08 -15.73 -4.99
N THR A 119 7.40 -16.02 -3.72
CA THR A 119 6.42 -16.10 -2.64
C THR A 119 5.74 -14.75 -2.37
N ILE A 120 6.50 -13.65 -2.44
CA ILE A 120 5.95 -12.30 -2.26
C ILE A 120 5.16 -11.87 -3.50
N LEU A 121 5.62 -12.22 -4.70
CA LEU A 121 4.92 -11.92 -5.96
C LEU A 121 3.58 -12.65 -6.05
N ALA A 122 3.53 -13.94 -5.69
CA ALA A 122 2.27 -14.68 -5.63
C ALA A 122 1.27 -14.05 -4.65
N TYR A 123 1.76 -13.56 -3.50
CA TYR A 123 0.94 -12.81 -2.55
C TYR A 123 0.43 -11.48 -3.12
N ILE A 124 1.23 -10.79 -3.92
CA ILE A 124 0.80 -9.56 -4.63
C ILE A 124 -0.32 -9.86 -5.62
N ASP A 125 -0.19 -10.92 -6.41
CA ASP A 125 -1.18 -11.29 -7.42
C ASP A 125 -2.53 -11.65 -6.76
N ASP A 126 -2.51 -12.45 -5.70
CA ASP A 126 -3.69 -12.74 -4.86
C ASP A 126 -4.31 -11.44 -4.31
N LEU A 127 -3.49 -10.55 -3.77
CA LEU A 127 -3.96 -9.31 -3.18
C LEU A 127 -4.62 -8.38 -4.21
N VAL A 128 -4.04 -8.24 -5.40
CA VAL A 128 -4.62 -7.43 -6.49
C VAL A 128 -5.96 -8.01 -6.94
N TYR A 129 -6.05 -9.34 -7.03
CA TYR A 129 -7.32 -10.01 -7.29
C TYR A 129 -8.37 -9.69 -6.21
N ARG A 130 -7.98 -9.74 -4.94
CA ARG A 130 -8.87 -9.45 -3.79
C ARG A 130 -9.33 -8.01 -3.73
N PHE A 131 -8.49 -7.04 -4.11
CA PHE A 131 -8.93 -5.64 -4.26
C PHE A 131 -10.07 -5.50 -5.29
N GLY A 132 -10.15 -6.40 -6.27
CA GLY A 132 -11.22 -6.44 -7.26
C GLY A 132 -12.55 -7.00 -6.74
N ASN A 133 -12.63 -7.44 -5.48
CA ASN A 133 -13.83 -8.02 -4.92
C ASN A 133 -14.94 -6.97 -4.71
N LYS A 134 -15.92 -6.98 -5.63
CA LYS A 134 -17.07 -6.05 -5.61
C LYS A 134 -17.92 -6.17 -4.35
N LEU A 135 -18.00 -7.36 -3.75
CA LEU A 135 -18.83 -7.63 -2.56
C LEU A 135 -18.28 -6.94 -1.30
N LEU A 136 -17.03 -6.47 -1.32
CA LEU A 136 -16.48 -5.69 -0.22
C LEU A 136 -17.05 -4.27 -0.17
N GLU A 137 -17.50 -3.74 -1.32
CA GLU A 137 -17.99 -2.36 -1.46
C GLU A 137 -17.08 -1.31 -0.76
N ASP A 138 -15.78 -1.57 -0.77
CA ASP A 138 -14.85 -0.76 -0.01
C ASP A 138 -14.66 0.59 -0.68
N THR A 139 -14.97 1.68 0.02
CA THR A 139 -14.94 3.01 -0.57
C THR A 139 -13.55 3.59 -0.52
N ILE A 140 -13.19 4.32 -1.57
CA ILE A 140 -11.95 5.10 -1.66
C ILE A 140 -11.82 6.05 -0.45
N ASN A 141 -12.91 6.70 -0.04
CA ASN A 141 -12.91 7.60 1.11
C ASN A 141 -12.55 6.86 2.41
N ARG A 142 -13.15 5.69 2.68
CA ARG A 142 -12.83 4.89 3.88
C ARG A 142 -11.40 4.40 3.85
N VAL A 143 -10.97 3.82 2.72
CA VAL A 143 -9.63 3.25 2.60
C VAL A 143 -8.55 4.31 2.59
N GLY A 144 -8.80 5.50 2.05
CA GLY A 144 -7.84 6.61 1.95
C GLY A 144 -7.75 7.49 3.19
N HIS A 145 -8.72 7.44 4.12
CA HIS A 145 -8.78 8.25 5.35
C HIS A 145 -7.51 8.17 6.21
N ASP A 146 -7.31 9.14 7.13
CA ASP A 146 -6.16 9.16 8.06
C ASP A 146 -4.81 9.27 7.31
N VAL A 147 -4.77 10.25 6.39
CA VAL A 147 -3.64 10.49 5.49
C VAL A 147 -2.35 10.80 6.25
N LYS A 148 -2.43 11.64 7.30
CA LYS A 148 -1.25 12.01 8.12
C LYS A 148 -0.52 10.79 8.66
N ARG A 149 -1.26 9.81 9.24
CA ARG A 149 -0.64 8.57 9.75
C ARG A 149 -0.01 7.77 8.62
N LYS A 150 -0.69 7.63 7.48
CA LYS A 150 -0.19 6.83 6.34
C LYS A 150 1.01 7.42 5.62
N LEU A 151 1.17 8.73 5.70
CA LEU A 151 2.35 9.46 5.22
C LEU A 151 3.52 9.41 6.22
N SER A 152 3.29 9.04 7.48
CA SER A 152 4.35 9.05 8.49
C SER A 152 5.54 8.18 8.08
N ALA A 153 6.74 8.60 8.50
CA ALA A 153 8.02 8.06 8.04
C ALA A 153 8.15 6.53 8.04
N SER A 154 7.52 5.85 9.01
CA SER A 154 7.61 4.39 9.17
C SER A 154 6.33 3.64 8.77
N ASP A 155 5.28 4.33 8.31
CA ASP A 155 4.04 3.68 7.85
C ASP A 155 4.15 3.30 6.35
N ARG A 156 3.03 2.86 5.79
CA ARG A 156 2.93 2.14 4.52
C ARG A 156 3.49 2.83 3.29
N LEU A 157 3.49 4.16 3.23
CA LEU A 157 3.94 4.89 2.04
C LEU A 157 5.42 5.25 2.15
N THR A 158 5.74 6.12 3.10
CA THR A 158 7.11 6.62 3.29
C THR A 158 8.07 5.52 3.72
N GLY A 159 7.63 4.59 4.60
CA GLY A 159 8.44 3.45 5.01
C GLY A 159 8.73 2.50 3.85
N ALA A 160 7.74 2.22 3.00
CA ALA A 160 7.94 1.40 1.81
C ALA A 160 8.88 2.06 0.80
N ALA A 161 8.75 3.37 0.58
CA ALA A 161 9.66 4.13 -0.28
C ALA A 161 11.10 4.09 0.25
N ARG A 162 11.30 4.27 1.56
CA ARG A 162 12.63 4.21 2.17
C ARG A 162 13.22 2.82 2.11
N LEU A 163 12.42 1.78 2.34
CA LEU A 163 12.86 0.39 2.16
C LEU A 163 13.36 0.14 0.72
N CYS A 164 12.67 0.67 -0.29
CA CYS A 164 13.13 0.58 -1.68
C CYS A 164 14.50 1.25 -1.86
N MET A 165 14.65 2.48 -1.35
CA MET A 165 15.91 3.23 -1.45
C MET A 165 17.07 2.51 -0.76
N ASN A 166 16.86 1.92 0.41
CA ASN A 166 17.88 1.16 1.14
C ASN A 166 18.41 -0.05 0.36
N HIS A 167 17.63 -0.54 -0.62
CA HIS A 167 17.97 -1.67 -1.48
C HIS A 167 18.31 -1.26 -2.92
N GLY A 168 18.59 0.03 -3.14
CA GLY A 168 19.02 0.57 -4.44
C GLY A 168 17.90 0.65 -5.49
N ILE A 169 16.63 0.64 -5.06
CA ILE A 169 15.47 0.70 -5.95
C ILE A 169 14.80 2.05 -5.78
N PHE A 170 14.66 2.80 -6.87
CA PHE A 170 13.95 4.09 -6.82
C PHE A 170 12.43 3.87 -6.95
N PRO A 171 11.62 4.23 -5.95
CA PRO A 171 10.20 3.86 -5.91
C PRO A 171 9.29 4.93 -6.52
N SER A 172 9.50 5.28 -7.80
CA SER A 172 8.77 6.38 -8.48
C SER A 172 7.23 6.25 -8.36
N ASN A 173 6.70 5.03 -8.48
CA ASN A 173 5.27 4.75 -8.31
C ASN A 173 4.75 5.04 -6.89
N ILE A 174 5.58 4.81 -5.86
CA ILE A 174 5.22 5.14 -4.48
C ILE A 174 5.28 6.66 -4.29
N CYS A 175 6.25 7.36 -4.91
CA CYS A 175 6.32 8.82 -4.91
C CYS A 175 5.04 9.45 -5.49
N LEU A 176 4.54 8.94 -6.62
CA LEU A 176 3.26 9.38 -7.18
C LEU A 176 2.09 9.13 -6.20
N GLY A 177 2.08 7.97 -5.53
CA GLY A 177 1.09 7.65 -4.50
C GLY A 177 1.13 8.60 -3.30
N ILE A 178 2.32 9.01 -2.86
CA ILE A 178 2.52 9.99 -1.77
C ILE A 178 2.01 11.37 -2.20
N ALA A 179 2.34 11.81 -3.42
CA ALA A 179 1.82 13.06 -3.98
C ALA A 179 0.28 13.05 -4.03
N ALA A 180 -0.31 11.97 -4.57
CA ALA A 180 -1.76 11.79 -4.61
C ALA A 180 -2.41 11.77 -3.22
N ALA A 181 -1.74 11.18 -2.22
CA ALA A 181 -2.22 11.17 -0.84
C ALA A 181 -2.31 12.60 -0.26
N MET A 182 -1.37 13.48 -0.58
CA MET A 182 -1.40 14.87 -0.11
C MET A 182 -2.57 15.67 -0.69
N HIS A 183 -3.10 15.30 -1.86
CA HIS A 183 -4.33 15.88 -2.44
C HIS A 183 -5.63 15.19 -1.95
N PHE A 184 -5.54 14.17 -1.10
CA PHE A 184 -6.72 13.40 -0.71
C PHE A 184 -7.51 14.07 0.43
N ASP A 185 -6.82 14.60 1.44
CA ASP A 185 -7.41 15.19 2.64
C ASP A 185 -7.28 16.72 2.61
N ARG A 186 -8.39 17.42 2.86
CA ARG A 186 -8.44 18.89 2.87
C ARG A 186 -7.58 19.52 3.95
N ASN A 187 -7.38 18.85 5.08
CA ASN A 187 -6.51 19.35 6.16
C ASN A 187 -5.05 19.22 5.80
N ILE A 188 -4.67 18.17 5.04
CA ILE A 188 -3.33 18.03 4.50
C ILE A 188 -3.08 19.11 3.43
N GLN A 189 -4.03 19.36 2.54
CA GLN A 189 -3.93 20.39 1.50
C GLN A 189 -3.76 21.83 2.02
N LYS A 190 -4.02 22.11 3.30
CA LYS A 190 -3.79 23.43 3.91
C LYS A 190 -2.32 23.67 4.24
N GLU A 191 -1.52 22.63 4.36
CA GLU A 191 -0.09 22.72 4.65
C GLU A 191 0.71 22.74 3.34
N ARG A 192 1.89 23.36 3.37
CA ARG A 192 2.82 23.30 2.23
C ARG A 192 3.34 21.87 2.05
N PRO A 193 3.42 21.35 0.82
CA PRO A 193 3.87 19.98 0.58
C PRO A 193 5.29 19.73 1.12
N GLU A 194 6.20 20.71 1.06
CA GLU A 194 7.55 20.60 1.63
C GLU A 194 7.51 20.33 3.13
N ARG A 195 6.63 21.04 3.85
CA ARG A 195 6.48 20.91 5.30
C ARG A 195 5.92 19.54 5.68
N ILE A 196 4.96 19.03 4.90
CA ILE A 196 4.44 17.66 5.10
C ILE A 196 5.57 16.64 4.93
N LEU A 197 6.38 16.79 3.89
CA LEU A 197 7.49 15.86 3.64
C LEU A 197 8.58 15.95 4.72
N GLU A 198 8.88 17.14 5.23
CA GLU A 198 9.86 17.37 6.29
C GLU A 198 9.36 16.88 7.66
N GLU A 199 8.16 17.29 8.09
CA GLU A 199 7.68 17.05 9.45
C GLU A 199 6.98 15.69 9.62
N ILE A 200 6.27 15.20 8.61
CA ILE A 200 5.51 13.94 8.68
C ILE A 200 6.32 12.79 8.07
N CYS A 201 6.89 13.00 6.88
CA CYS A 201 7.63 11.97 6.17
C CYS A 201 9.12 11.91 6.58
N LEU A 202 9.61 12.89 7.35
CA LEU A 202 11.00 13.02 7.79
C LEU A 202 12.02 13.00 6.63
N MET A 203 11.66 13.64 5.51
CA MET A 203 12.54 13.77 4.34
C MET A 203 13.35 15.06 4.41
N GLN A 204 14.68 14.92 4.33
CA GLN A 204 15.62 16.04 4.40
C GLN A 204 15.74 16.78 3.06
N GLN A 205 16.40 17.94 3.10
CA GLN A 205 16.76 18.67 1.88
C GLN A 205 17.74 17.84 1.03
N GLY A 206 17.53 17.81 -0.29
CA GLY A 206 18.33 17.00 -1.22
C GLY A 206 17.99 15.50 -1.21
N ASP A 207 16.93 15.09 -0.50
CA ASP A 207 16.41 13.73 -0.62
C ASP A 207 15.75 13.55 -2.00
N PRO A 208 16.23 12.63 -2.85
CA PRO A 208 15.68 12.46 -4.19
C PRO A 208 14.23 11.95 -4.16
N LEU A 209 13.77 11.31 -3.08
CA LEU A 209 12.35 11.01 -2.90
C LEU A 209 11.52 12.29 -2.77
N LYS A 210 11.98 13.24 -1.95
CA LYS A 210 11.30 14.52 -1.71
C LYS A 210 11.15 15.28 -3.02
N GLU A 211 12.22 15.37 -3.80
CA GLU A 211 12.22 16.04 -5.11
C GLU A 211 11.22 15.41 -6.07
N LYS A 212 11.23 14.08 -6.22
CA LYS A 212 10.28 13.41 -7.14
C LYS A 212 8.83 13.52 -6.68
N ILE A 213 8.59 13.50 -5.37
CA ILE A 213 7.24 13.67 -4.82
C ILE A 213 6.73 15.10 -5.09
N LEU A 214 7.56 16.12 -4.90
CA LEU A 214 7.19 17.51 -5.19
C LEU A 214 6.94 17.74 -6.68
N GLU A 215 7.71 17.09 -7.56
CA GLU A 215 7.46 17.09 -9.00
C GLU A 215 6.05 16.55 -9.32
N PHE A 216 5.72 15.35 -8.83
CA PHE A 216 4.38 14.78 -9.03
C PHE A 216 3.27 15.61 -8.39
N TYR A 217 3.51 16.17 -7.20
CA TYR A 217 2.54 17.06 -6.54
C TYR A 217 2.23 18.28 -7.42
N GLN A 218 3.25 18.93 -7.97
CA GLN A 218 3.08 20.08 -8.86
C GLN A 218 2.37 19.68 -10.17
N GLN A 219 2.65 18.50 -10.72
CA GLN A 219 1.94 17.99 -11.89
C GLN A 219 0.43 17.78 -11.60
N ILE A 220 0.06 17.33 -10.40
CA ILE A 220 -1.35 17.21 -9.99
C ILE A 220 -2.01 18.59 -9.89
N GLU A 221 -1.37 19.58 -9.25
CA GLU A 221 -1.84 20.98 -9.20
C GLU A 221 -2.04 21.57 -10.60
N ASN A 222 -1.10 21.29 -11.51
CA ASN A 222 -1.16 21.71 -12.91
C ASN A 222 -2.16 20.91 -13.75
N ARG A 223 -2.90 19.96 -13.15
CA ARG A 223 -3.89 19.10 -13.81
C ARG A 223 -3.32 18.34 -15.00
N VAL A 224 -2.06 17.90 -14.90
CA VAL A 224 -1.48 16.98 -15.87
C VAL A 224 -2.33 15.71 -15.92
N ASN A 225 -2.47 15.13 -17.10
CA ASN A 225 -3.24 13.90 -17.27
C ASN A 225 -2.65 12.77 -16.39
N ILE A 226 -3.45 12.27 -15.45
CA ILE A 226 -2.98 11.28 -14.46
C ILE A 226 -2.49 9.96 -15.08
N ASN A 227 -3.01 9.55 -16.25
CA ASN A 227 -2.50 8.37 -16.96
C ASN A 227 -1.07 8.60 -17.44
N ARG A 228 -0.78 9.80 -17.97
CA ARG A 228 0.57 10.19 -18.38
C ARG A 228 1.54 10.23 -17.19
N MET A 229 1.08 10.70 -16.04
CA MET A 229 1.89 10.71 -14.81
C MET A 229 2.21 9.28 -14.33
N MET A 230 1.22 8.38 -14.42
CA MET A 230 1.42 6.96 -14.13
C MET A 230 2.44 6.35 -15.10
N GLU A 231 2.32 6.60 -16.40
CA GLU A 231 3.29 6.18 -17.43
C GLU A 231 4.71 6.69 -17.13
N GLU A 232 4.84 7.98 -16.79
CA GLU A 232 6.12 8.59 -16.38
C GLU A 232 6.73 7.87 -15.16
N ALA A 233 5.89 7.53 -14.16
CA ALA A 233 6.35 6.79 -12.99
C ALA A 233 6.88 5.39 -13.36
N TRP A 234 6.27 4.72 -14.35
CA TRP A 234 6.67 3.38 -14.79
C TRP A 234 8.02 3.37 -15.50
N ASP A 235 8.29 4.39 -16.31
CA ASP A 235 9.45 4.48 -17.19
C ASP A 235 10.70 4.98 -16.47
N PHE A 236 10.53 5.72 -15.37
CA PHE A 236 11.64 6.19 -14.54
C PHE A 236 12.60 5.06 -14.14
N ASN A 237 12.05 3.87 -13.85
CA ASN A 237 12.82 2.70 -13.46
C ASN A 237 13.42 1.93 -14.64
N GLN A 238 12.88 2.08 -15.85
CA GLN A 238 13.45 1.47 -17.06
C GLN A 238 14.67 2.26 -17.54
N ALA A 239 14.62 3.60 -17.48
CA ALA A 239 15.71 4.47 -17.93
C ALA A 239 17.00 4.34 -17.11
N LYS A 240 16.92 3.95 -15.82
CA LYS A 240 18.10 3.74 -14.95
C LYS A 240 18.67 2.33 -14.96
N ALA A 241 17.98 1.36 -15.56
CA ALA A 241 18.47 -0.02 -15.69
C ALA A 241 19.40 -0.22 -16.92
N VAL A 242 19.53 0.82 -17.76
CA VAL A 242 20.28 0.81 -19.03
C VAL A 242 21.56 1.67 -18.95
N CYS A 243 21.85 2.28 -17.79
CA CYS A 243 23.04 3.11 -17.55
C CYS A 243 23.96 2.49 -16.49
#